data_AF-A0A7X8K3D7-F1
#
_entry.id   AF-A0A7X8K3D7-F1
#
_cell.length_a   1.000
_cell.length_b   1.000
_cell.length_c   1.000
_cell.angle_alpha   90.00
_cell.angle_beta   90.00
_cell.angle_gamma   90.00
#
_symmetry.space_group_name_H-M   'P 1'
#
loop_
_entity.id
_entity.type
_entity.pdbx_description
1 polymer ?
#
loop_
_entity_poly.entity_id
_entity_poly.type
_entity_poly.pdbx_seq_one_letter_code
_entity_poly.pdbx_strand_id
1 'polypeptide(L)'
;MYNLVVENPESTVVAEYKPPYRKETAYQSEADLEKAFINLLQSQAYEYLSITSESDLISNLRCKLETLNNYQFTEIEWKQFFTSKVANLNMGVEEKTHVIQEDHIQLLTREDGTVKNIRLIDKENIHN
;
A
#
# COMPACT_ATOMS: atom_id res chain seq x y z
N MET A 1 17.13 39.17 -4.55
CA MET A 1 18.09 38.08 -4.26
C MET A 1 17.43 37.23 -3.18
N TYR A 2 16.81 36.11 -3.56
CA TYR A 2 16.18 35.21 -2.59
C TYR A 2 17.18 34.10 -2.29
N ASN A 3 17.60 34.00 -1.04
CA ASN A 3 18.40 32.88 -0.55
C ASN A 3 17.49 31.65 -0.50
N LEU A 4 17.84 30.60 -1.23
CA LEU A 4 17.23 29.28 -1.08
C LEU A 4 17.73 28.72 0.25
N VAL A 5 16.92 28.79 1.31
CA VAL A 5 17.42 28.51 2.68
C VAL A 5 17.51 27.02 2.98
N VAL A 6 16.75 26.14 2.33
CA VAL A 6 16.89 24.67 2.45
C VAL A 6 16.31 24.01 1.20
N GLU A 7 17.10 23.18 0.51
CA GLU A 7 16.60 22.16 -0.41
C GLU A 7 16.56 20.84 0.38
N ASN A 8 15.37 20.33 0.66
CA ASN A 8 15.20 18.98 1.18
C ASN A 8 14.70 18.11 0.02
N PRO A 9 15.55 17.25 -0.58
CA PRO A 9 15.16 16.43 -1.73
C PRO A 9 14.00 15.46 -1.40
N GLU A 10 13.73 15.21 -0.11
CA GLU A 10 12.64 14.37 0.38
C GLU A 10 11.37 15.16 0.77
N SER A 11 11.29 16.46 0.43
CA SER A 11 10.07 17.22 0.71
C SER A 11 8.94 16.81 -0.24
N THR A 12 7.82 16.38 0.33
CA THR A 12 6.60 16.08 -0.44
C THR A 12 5.86 17.35 -0.88
N VAL A 13 6.23 18.53 -0.36
CA VAL A 13 5.66 19.82 -0.76
C VAL A 13 6.58 20.47 -1.79
N VAL A 14 6.15 20.46 -3.05
CA VAL A 14 6.93 21.02 -4.17
C VAL A 14 6.88 22.55 -4.14
N ALA A 15 8.04 23.20 -4.06
CA ALA A 15 8.15 24.65 -4.03
C ALA A 15 7.88 25.31 -5.40
N GLU A 16 8.25 24.64 -6.50
CA GLU A 16 8.03 25.09 -7.87
C GLU A 16 7.63 23.89 -8.75
N TYR A 17 6.45 23.97 -9.37
CA TYR A 17 5.96 22.95 -10.30
C TYR A 17 5.89 23.54 -11.70
N LYS A 18 6.63 22.94 -12.64
CA LYS A 18 6.53 23.26 -14.07
C LYS A 18 5.50 22.33 -14.71
N PRO A 19 4.30 22.82 -15.06
CA PRO A 19 3.30 21.96 -15.68
C PRO A 19 3.82 21.43 -17.01
N PRO A 20 3.64 20.14 -17.31
CA PRO A 20 3.95 19.61 -18.62
C PRO A 20 3.08 20.30 -19.67
N TYR A 21 3.66 20.58 -20.85
CA TYR A 21 2.94 21.20 -21.96
C TYR A 21 1.80 20.27 -22.41
N ARG A 22 0.56 20.64 -22.10
CA ARG A 22 -0.64 19.89 -22.49
C ARG A 22 -1.37 20.72 -23.55
N LYS A 23 -1.45 20.21 -24.79
CA LYS A 23 -2.42 20.75 -25.75
C LYS A 23 -3.79 20.34 -25.23
N GLU A 24 -4.58 21.30 -24.76
CA GLU A 24 -5.98 21.05 -24.38
C GLU A 24 -6.76 20.64 -25.63
N THR A 25 -6.76 19.34 -25.92
CA THR A 25 -7.73 18.71 -26.79
C THR A 25 -8.84 18.16 -25.90
N ALA A 26 -10.05 18.69 -26.11
CA ALA A 26 -11.36 18.32 -25.57
C ALA A 26 -11.49 16.99 -24.79
N TYR A 27 -12.34 17.02 -23.75
CA TYR A 27 -12.97 15.89 -23.04
C TYR A 27 -12.45 14.50 -23.42
N GLN A 28 -11.38 14.07 -22.76
CA GLN A 28 -10.89 12.69 -22.86
C GLN A 28 -11.94 11.73 -22.28
N SER A 29 -12.07 10.54 -22.84
CA SER A 29 -12.92 9.50 -22.24
C SER A 29 -12.32 9.02 -20.91
N GLU A 30 -13.14 8.46 -20.01
CA GLU A 30 -12.65 7.86 -18.76
C GLU A 30 -11.60 6.77 -19.03
N ALA A 31 -11.78 5.98 -20.09
CA ALA A 31 -10.83 4.94 -20.50
C ALA A 31 -9.47 5.51 -20.95
N ASP A 32 -9.47 6.63 -21.67
CA ASP A 32 -8.23 7.31 -22.08
C ASP A 32 -7.50 7.94 -20.88
N LEU A 33 -8.27 8.49 -19.93
CA LEU A 33 -7.74 9.04 -18.69
C LEU A 33 -7.15 7.96 -17.79
N GLU A 34 -7.85 6.84 -17.60
CA GLU A 34 -7.38 5.70 -16.82
C GLU A 34 -6.09 5.13 -17.41
N LYS A 35 -6.04 4.90 -18.73
CA LYS A 35 -4.83 4.39 -19.39
C LYS A 35 -3.64 5.34 -19.23
N ALA A 36 -3.86 6.65 -19.36
CA ALA A 36 -2.80 7.63 -19.12
C ALA A 36 -2.32 7.64 -17.66
N PHE A 37 -3.25 7.48 -16.72
CA PHE A 37 -2.95 7.43 -15.28
C PHE A 37 -2.16 6.18 -14.89
N ILE A 38 -2.53 4.99 -15.40
CA ILE A 38 -1.78 3.75 -15.20
C ILE A 38 -0.35 3.90 -15.72
N ASN A 39 -0.18 4.41 -16.94
CA ASN A 39 1.15 4.61 -17.53
C ASN A 39 2.01 5.58 -16.69
N LEU A 40 1.39 6.63 -16.13
CA LEU A 40 2.09 7.57 -15.25
C LEU A 40 2.56 6.87 -13.98
N LEU A 41 1.71 6.10 -13.31
CA LEU A 41 2.09 5.35 -12.10
C LEU A 41 3.20 4.33 -12.41
N GLN A 42 3.10 3.61 -13.52
CA GLN A 42 4.15 2.68 -13.94
C GLN A 42 5.50 3.37 -14.19
N SER A 43 5.50 4.59 -14.73
CA SER A 43 6.72 5.40 -14.87
C SER A 43 7.34 5.82 -13.52
N GLN A 44 6.54 5.83 -12.45
CA GLN A 44 6.94 6.09 -11.07
C GLN A 44 7.25 4.78 -10.30
N ALA A 45 7.54 3.69 -11.03
CA ALA A 45 7.87 2.37 -10.49
C ALA A 45 6.74 1.66 -9.72
N TYR A 46 5.48 2.08 -9.89
CA TYR A 46 4.34 1.28 -9.43
C TYR A 46 4.13 0.08 -10.36
N GLU A 47 4.15 -1.12 -9.78
CA GLU A 47 3.86 -2.36 -10.51
C GLU A 47 2.37 -2.45 -10.87
N TYR A 48 2.07 -2.70 -12.14
CA TYR A 48 0.70 -3.00 -12.57
C TYR A 48 0.43 -4.50 -12.45
N LEU A 49 -0.54 -4.87 -11.61
CA LEU A 49 -0.99 -6.25 -11.43
C LEU A 49 -2.40 -6.42 -12.00
N SER A 50 -2.58 -7.40 -12.89
CA SER A 50 -3.89 -7.73 -13.45
C SER A 50 -4.67 -8.65 -12.49
N ILE A 51 -5.27 -8.05 -11.46
CA ILE A 51 -6.06 -8.76 -10.45
C ILE A 51 -7.54 -8.67 -10.81
N THR A 52 -8.17 -9.83 -11.05
CA THR A 52 -9.58 -9.92 -11.50
C THR A 52 -10.51 -10.55 -10.48
N SER A 53 -9.98 -11.06 -9.37
CA SER A 53 -10.78 -11.71 -8.32
C SER A 53 -10.32 -11.31 -6.92
N GLU A 54 -11.23 -11.47 -5.96
CA GLU A 54 -10.91 -11.27 -4.54
C GLU A 54 -9.82 -12.25 -4.06
N SER A 55 -9.87 -13.50 -4.52
CA SER A 55 -8.85 -14.51 -4.18
C SER A 55 -7.45 -14.11 -4.63
N ASP A 56 -7.33 -13.44 -5.77
CA ASP A 56 -6.04 -12.93 -6.26
C ASP A 56 -5.54 -11.78 -5.38
N LEU A 57 -6.43 -10.88 -4.93
CA LEU A 57 -6.07 -9.80 -3.99
C LEU A 57 -5.58 -10.37 -2.66
N ILE A 58 -6.27 -11.37 -2.10
CA ILE A 58 -5.89 -12.02 -0.84
C ILE A 58 -4.54 -12.71 -0.98
N SER A 59 -4.31 -13.40 -2.09
CA SER A 59 -3.05 -14.11 -2.35
C SER A 59 -1.89 -13.13 -2.52
N ASN A 60 -2.11 -12.02 -3.24
CA ASN A 60 -1.11 -10.95 -3.36
C ASN A 60 -0.81 -10.31 -2.00
N LEU A 61 -1.84 -10.02 -1.20
CA LEU A 61 -1.66 -9.45 0.14
C LEU A 61 -0.81 -10.35 1.02
N ARG A 62 -1.07 -11.67 1.02
CA ARG A 62 -0.25 -12.64 1.73
C ARG A 62 1.21 -12.54 1.31
N CYS A 63 1.50 -12.60 0.01
CA CYS A 63 2.88 -12.56 -0.48
C CYS A 63 3.61 -11.26 -0.07
N LYS A 64 2.93 -10.11 -0.12
CA LYS A 64 3.53 -8.83 0.31
C LYS A 64 3.77 -8.79 1.82
N LEU A 65 2.86 -9.31 2.65
CA LEU A 65 3.05 -9.41 4.10
C LEU A 65 4.16 -10.39 4.47
N GLU A 66 4.27 -11.52 3.76
CA GLU A 66 5.35 -12.50 3.94
C GLU A 66 6.71 -11.88 3.66
N THR A 67 6.80 -11.12 2.56
CA THR A 67 8.01 -10.39 2.16
C THR A 67 8.38 -9.33 3.20
N LEU A 68 7.42 -8.50 3.61
CA LEU A 68 7.63 -7.43 4.60
C LEU A 68 8.10 -7.96 5.96
N ASN A 69 7.57 -9.11 6.40
CA ASN A 69 7.84 -9.66 7.73
C ASN A 69 8.93 -10.75 7.74
N ASN A 70 9.51 -11.04 6.57
CA ASN A 70 10.39 -12.18 6.34
C ASN A 70 9.86 -13.45 7.04
N TYR A 71 8.61 -13.78 6.74
CA TYR A 71 7.85 -14.86 7.38
C TYR A 71 6.99 -15.55 6.34
N GLN A 72 6.87 -16.87 6.40
CA GLN A 72 5.95 -17.62 5.55
C GLN A 72 4.79 -18.10 6.42
N PHE A 73 3.57 -17.72 6.06
CA PHE A 73 2.39 -18.19 6.78
C PHE A 73 2.06 -19.62 6.34
N THR A 74 1.58 -20.45 7.27
CA THR A 74 0.85 -21.66 6.88
C THR A 74 -0.56 -21.30 6.43
N GLU A 75 -1.25 -22.17 5.69
CA GLU A 75 -2.65 -21.92 5.28
C GLU A 75 -3.57 -21.66 6.47
N ILE A 76 -3.34 -22.37 7.58
CA ILE A 76 -4.14 -22.27 8.80
C ILE A 76 -3.89 -20.93 9.48
N GLU A 77 -2.62 -20.58 9.68
CA GLU A 77 -2.21 -19.30 10.25
C GLU A 77 -2.69 -18.13 9.41
N TRP A 78 -2.52 -18.19 8.09
CA TRP A 78 -2.95 -17.15 7.17
C TRP A 78 -4.47 -16.93 7.27
N LYS A 79 -5.25 -18.01 7.21
CA LYS A 79 -6.71 -17.91 7.30
C LYS A 79 -7.16 -17.30 8.62
N GLN A 80 -6.58 -17.74 9.74
CA GLN A 80 -6.90 -17.21 11.06
C GLN A 80 -6.51 -15.73 11.18
N PHE A 81 -5.30 -15.36 10.76
CA PHE A 81 -4.81 -13.99 10.79
C PHE A 81 -5.65 -13.07 9.90
N PHE A 82 -5.91 -13.48 8.66
CA PHE A 82 -6.68 -12.71 7.70
C PHE A 82 -8.10 -12.44 8.22
N THR A 83 -8.83 -13.46 8.66
CA THR A 83 -10.21 -13.30 9.12
C THR A 83 -10.31 -12.55 10.46
N SER A 84 -9.32 -12.68 11.35
CA SER A 84 -9.38 -12.02 12.67
C SER A 84 -8.87 -10.58 12.66
N LYS A 85 -7.83 -10.28 11.89
CA LYS A 85 -7.11 -9.00 11.94
C LYS A 85 -7.27 -8.11 10.72
N VAL A 86 -7.39 -8.68 9.51
CA VAL A 86 -7.40 -7.91 8.26
C VAL A 86 -8.82 -7.72 7.74
N ALA A 87 -9.54 -8.83 7.54
CA ALA A 87 -10.87 -8.91 6.96
C ALA A 87 -11.91 -9.38 7.99
N ASN A 88 -11.83 -8.83 9.21
CA ASN A 88 -12.84 -9.09 10.22
C ASN A 88 -14.16 -8.41 9.82
N LEU A 89 -15.23 -9.22 9.71
CA LEU A 89 -16.56 -8.76 9.30
C LEU A 89 -17.20 -7.79 10.30
N ASN A 90 -16.74 -7.80 11.55
CA ASN A 90 -17.24 -6.90 12.60
C ASN A 90 -16.54 -5.53 12.59
N MET A 91 -15.50 -5.35 11.77
CA MET A 91 -14.77 -4.08 11.68
C MET A 91 -15.35 -3.19 10.58
N GLY A 92 -15.77 -1.99 10.96
CA GLY A 92 -16.14 -0.93 10.05
C GLY A 92 -14.93 -0.19 9.47
N VAL A 93 -15.20 0.93 8.78
CA VAL A 93 -14.16 1.76 8.17
C VAL A 93 -13.29 2.44 9.24
N GLU A 94 -13.86 2.80 10.38
CA GLU A 94 -13.15 3.44 11.50
C GLU A 94 -12.15 2.48 12.14
N GLU A 95 -12.55 1.25 12.46
CA GLU A 95 -11.67 0.25 13.05
C GLU A 95 -10.53 -0.14 12.09
N LYS A 96 -10.84 -0.28 10.80
CA LYS A 96 -9.80 -0.54 9.78
C LYS A 96 -8.81 0.62 9.68
N THR A 97 -9.30 1.86 9.78
CA THR A 97 -8.43 3.04 9.79
C THR A 97 -7.53 3.04 11.03
N HIS A 98 -8.06 2.71 12.20
CA HIS A 98 -7.27 2.59 13.43
C HIS A 98 -6.18 1.52 13.32
N VAL A 99 -6.47 0.36 12.73
CA VAL A 99 -5.47 -0.69 12.50
C VAL A 99 -4.35 -0.22 11.58
N ILE A 100 -4.64 0.54 10.53
CA ILE A 100 -3.60 1.04 9.62
C ILE A 100 -2.80 2.19 10.25
N GLN A 101 -3.45 3.05 11.03
CA GLN A 101 -2.82 4.26 11.56
C GLN A 101 -2.10 4.05 12.89
N GLU A 102 -2.73 3.37 13.84
CA GLU A 102 -2.21 3.20 15.19
C GLU A 102 -1.70 1.77 15.41
N ASP A 103 -2.54 0.77 15.11
CA ASP A 103 -2.28 -0.64 15.41
C ASP A 103 -1.77 -1.45 14.21
N HIS A 104 -0.76 -0.90 13.52
CA HIS A 104 -0.22 -1.47 12.28
C HIS A 104 0.66 -2.71 12.50
N ILE A 105 0.89 -3.10 13.75
CA ILE A 105 1.61 -4.32 14.14
C ILE A 105 0.62 -5.27 14.83
N GLN A 106 0.25 -6.33 14.13
CA GLN A 106 -0.72 -7.31 14.62
C GLN A 106 -0.02 -8.56 15.17
N LEU A 107 -0.55 -9.08 16.27
CA LEU A 107 -0.06 -10.33 16.86
C LEU A 107 -0.59 -11.54 16.08
N LEU A 108 0.32 -12.39 15.64
CA LEU A 108 0.04 -13.72 15.09
C LEU A 108 0.37 -14.76 16.15
N THR A 109 -0.63 -15.55 16.56
CA THR A 109 -0.41 -16.79 17.31
C THR A 109 -0.11 -17.90 16.32
N ARG A 110 1.09 -18.47 16.41
CA ARG A 110 1.53 -19.58 15.56
C ARG A 110 0.97 -20.90 16.05
N GLU A 111 1.05 -21.92 15.21
CA GLU A 111 0.60 -23.27 15.56
C GLU A 111 1.43 -23.89 16.71
N ASP A 112 2.67 -23.44 16.91
CA ASP A 112 3.53 -23.83 18.05
C ASP A 112 3.17 -23.12 19.37
N GLY A 113 2.15 -22.26 19.36
CA GLY A 113 1.70 -21.47 20.52
C GLY A 113 2.55 -20.22 20.80
N THR A 114 3.59 -19.97 20.01
CA THR A 114 4.37 -18.73 20.11
C THR A 114 3.65 -17.57 19.45
N VAL A 115 3.97 -16.35 19.88
CA VAL A 115 3.41 -15.12 19.31
C VAL A 115 4.48 -14.40 18.49
N LYS A 116 4.13 -14.03 17.25
CA LYS A 116 4.97 -13.20 16.37
C LYS A 116 4.27 -11.87 16.10
N ASN A 117 5.03 -10.79 16.09
CA ASN A 117 4.56 -9.49 15.63
C ASN A 117 4.61 -9.45 14.10
N ILE A 118 3.47 -9.19 13.46
CA ILE A 118 3.32 -9.04 12.01
C ILE A 118 3.01 -7.57 11.71
N ARG A 119 3.93 -6.89 11.03
CA ARG A 119 3.75 -5.53 10.52
C ARG A 119 2.86 -5.57 9.27
N LEU A 120 1.84 -4.72 9.23
CA LEU A 120 0.99 -4.51 8.06
C LEU A 120 1.60 -3.48 7.10
N ILE A 121 2.28 -2.48 7.66
CA ILE A 121 2.99 -1.41 6.96
C ILE A 121 4.27 -1.13 7.74
N ASP A 122 5.38 -0.86 7.05
CA ASP A 122 6.58 -0.34 7.70
C ASP A 122 6.53 1.19 7.74
N LYS A 123 6.30 1.74 8.93
CA LYS A 123 6.31 3.20 9.15
C LYS A 123 7.69 3.73 9.53
N GLU A 124 8.63 2.85 9.90
CA GLU A 124 10.00 3.22 10.26
C GLU A 124 10.85 3.39 9.01
N ASN A 125 10.64 2.56 7.99
CA ASN A 125 11.31 2.64 6.71
C ASN A 125 10.32 2.56 5.55
N ILE A 126 10.00 3.72 4.97
CA ILE A 126 9.02 3.86 3.88
C ILE A 126 9.51 3.32 2.52
N HIS A 127 10.79 2.96 2.41
CA HIS A 127 11.42 2.45 1.17
C HIS A 127 11.75 0.95 1.24
N ASN A 128 11.29 0.24 2.28
CA ASN A 128 11.47 -1.21 2.43
C ASN A 128 10.67 -2.01 1.39
#